data_AF-A0A0A0BAV0-F1
#
_entry.id   AF-A0A0A0BAV0-F1
#
_cell.length_a   1.000
_cell.length_b   1.000
_cell.length_c   1.000
_cell.angle_alpha   90.00
_cell.angle_beta   90.00
_cell.angle_gamma   90.00
#
_symmetry.space_group_name_H-M   'P 1'
#
loop_
_entity.id
_entity.type
_entity.pdbx_description
1 polymer ?
#
loop_
_entity_poly.entity_id
_entity_poly.type
_entity_poly.pdbx_seq_one_letter_code
_entity_poly.pdbx_strand_id
1 'polypeptide(L)'
;MSTIDARELLSGWAGSAARMDEFTLVSDLLEAAVARGHGRGLELERARAAVLAERPALAAGLLADVDRSVLTAHAHRWPDVVAMASWAAQGDAEALSTLIRAGQGLQGGAALTHAYLLAAAAEQAGQTELADGAWRDVAAMAPPTMVVSRRLLVADVLHRSTTDPDAAAESIARAAVTLKEMLPIPEDEVRPTLDVVTRLEARGDRAGAWLVLEMLAALRPAAHDVVALRGERVTGGGWWRRNLPGAVALALATVVTAVVALTDRPAWITALALFVTIAVWRWVHLPQGTGLSKVDAQVLAASRGLTPDVPPGFSVETRTRRARRAGGITAFLGTTVVTTVLANGPLAELDATHEPAVDAVAVWLTVVSVLVGRLAGPWLLRRGTARAVQQHVDGVRARVVAGVRGCACVRAVGMRGIETDAYVAGHLVDADPELVALAPTLPSATLAVHQCPLSQTPWLSVRSPDREALLFRGTLARVPDPSSEPEPGGYL
;
A
#
# COMPACT_ATOMS: atom_id res chain seq x y z
N MET A 1 -39.08 -16.28 -27.77
CA MET A 1 -38.89 -15.46 -26.54
C MET A 1 -37.49 -14.85 -26.60
N SER A 2 -37.26 -13.59 -26.21
CA SER A 2 -35.90 -13.02 -26.33
C SER A 2 -34.93 -13.67 -25.34
N THR A 3 -33.79 -14.14 -25.84
CA THR A 3 -32.73 -14.81 -25.05
C THR A 3 -31.67 -13.80 -24.63
N ILE A 4 -31.04 -14.00 -23.47
CA ILE A 4 -29.93 -13.15 -23.00
C ILE A 4 -28.72 -13.32 -23.92
N ASP A 5 -28.12 -12.21 -24.33
CA ASP A 5 -26.85 -12.22 -25.06
C ASP A 5 -25.70 -12.56 -24.10
N ALA A 6 -25.30 -13.83 -24.08
CA ALA A 6 -24.20 -14.30 -23.26
C ALA A 6 -22.86 -13.64 -23.60
N ARG A 7 -22.65 -13.27 -24.87
CA ARG A 7 -21.42 -12.59 -25.31
C ARG A 7 -21.35 -11.20 -24.71
N GLU A 8 -22.44 -10.45 -24.79
CA GLU A 8 -22.52 -9.08 -24.26
C GLU A 8 -22.42 -9.05 -22.72
N LEU A 9 -22.97 -10.06 -22.05
CA LEU A 9 -22.87 -10.18 -20.60
C LEU A 9 -21.41 -10.41 -20.15
N LEU A 10 -20.74 -11.38 -20.75
CA LEU A 10 -19.34 -11.72 -20.45
C LEU A 10 -18.38 -10.58 -20.84
N SER A 11 -18.60 -9.95 -22.00
CA SER A 11 -17.81 -8.78 -22.43
C SER A 11 -18.04 -7.58 -21.49
N GLY A 12 -19.27 -7.40 -20.99
CA GLY A 12 -19.59 -6.38 -19.99
C GLY A 12 -18.82 -6.57 -18.69
N TRP A 13 -18.77 -7.80 -18.15
CA TRP A 13 -17.98 -8.12 -16.96
C TRP A 13 -16.47 -7.97 -17.23
N ALA A 14 -15.97 -8.47 -18.36
CA ALA A 14 -14.57 -8.33 -18.74
C ALA A 14 -14.17 -6.85 -18.92
N GLY A 15 -15.03 -6.02 -19.52
CA GLY A 15 -14.81 -4.58 -19.68
C GLY A 15 -14.79 -3.82 -18.35
N SER A 16 -15.66 -4.21 -17.40
CA SER A 16 -15.62 -3.66 -16.04
C SER A 16 -14.36 -4.08 -15.28
N ALA A 17 -13.93 -5.34 -15.40
CA ALA A 17 -12.68 -5.82 -14.83
C ALA A 17 -11.46 -5.11 -15.45
N ALA A 18 -11.47 -4.86 -16.76
CA ALA A 18 -10.41 -4.14 -17.46
C ALA A 18 -10.28 -2.68 -16.99
N ARG A 19 -11.39 -1.98 -16.75
CA ARG A 19 -11.37 -0.62 -16.18
C ARG A 19 -10.84 -0.57 -14.74
N MET A 20 -10.87 -1.70 -14.05
CA MET A 20 -10.29 -1.85 -12.73
C MET A 20 -8.86 -2.40 -12.76
N ASP A 21 -8.29 -2.66 -13.94
CA ASP A 21 -7.00 -3.34 -14.15
C ASP A 21 -6.90 -4.75 -13.53
N GLU A 22 -8.02 -5.46 -13.43
CA GLU A 22 -8.04 -6.85 -12.99
C GLU A 22 -7.70 -7.81 -14.15
N PHE A 23 -6.52 -7.63 -14.77
CA PHE A 23 -6.15 -8.25 -16.04
C PHE A 23 -6.15 -9.79 -16.01
N THR A 24 -5.79 -10.41 -14.88
CA THR A 24 -5.93 -11.87 -14.70
C THR A 24 -7.38 -12.31 -14.88
N LEU A 25 -8.32 -11.60 -14.25
CA LEU A 25 -9.75 -11.90 -14.39
C LEU A 25 -10.28 -11.55 -15.78
N VAL A 26 -9.80 -10.48 -16.40
CA VAL A 26 -10.14 -10.17 -17.81
C VAL A 26 -9.73 -11.33 -18.71
N SER A 27 -8.49 -11.81 -18.59
CA SER A 27 -8.01 -12.96 -19.35
C SER A 27 -8.87 -14.20 -19.09
N ASP A 28 -9.13 -14.53 -17.82
CA ASP A 28 -9.91 -15.72 -17.43
C ASP A 28 -11.37 -15.65 -17.92
N LEU A 29 -12.02 -14.48 -17.83
CA LEU A 29 -13.39 -14.26 -18.32
C LEU A 29 -13.49 -14.39 -19.84
N LEU A 30 -12.52 -13.84 -20.58
CA LEU A 30 -12.50 -13.93 -22.04
C LEU A 30 -12.21 -15.36 -22.51
N GLU A 31 -11.32 -16.10 -21.84
CA GLU A 31 -11.10 -17.54 -22.10
C GLU A 31 -12.39 -18.35 -21.88
N ALA A 32 -13.10 -18.10 -20.78
CA ALA A 32 -14.36 -18.76 -20.50
C ALA A 32 -15.44 -18.44 -21.56
N ALA A 33 -15.47 -17.21 -22.09
CA ALA A 33 -16.37 -16.85 -23.18
C ALA A 33 -16.08 -17.64 -24.46
N VAL A 34 -14.80 -17.83 -24.80
CA VAL A 34 -14.40 -18.62 -25.98
C VAL A 34 -14.76 -20.09 -25.83
N ALA A 35 -14.52 -20.68 -24.65
CA ALA A 35 -14.88 -22.07 -24.37
C ALA A 35 -16.38 -22.35 -24.57
N ARG A 36 -17.23 -21.32 -24.46
CA ARG A 36 -18.68 -21.40 -24.70
C ARG A 36 -19.11 -21.04 -26.12
N GLY A 37 -18.17 -20.90 -27.05
CA GLY A 37 -18.44 -20.63 -28.47
C GLY A 37 -18.60 -19.14 -28.82
N HIS A 38 -18.34 -18.22 -27.90
CA HIS A 38 -18.47 -16.78 -28.13
C HIS A 38 -17.16 -16.09 -28.56
N GLY A 39 -16.18 -16.87 -29.04
CA GLY A 39 -14.80 -16.39 -29.27
C GLY A 39 -14.55 -15.55 -30.52
N ARG A 40 -15.48 -15.50 -31.50
CA ARG A 40 -15.24 -14.83 -32.79
C ARG A 40 -14.93 -13.33 -32.60
N GLY A 41 -13.73 -12.91 -33.00
CA GLY A 41 -13.28 -11.53 -32.97
C GLY A 41 -12.78 -11.06 -31.60
N LEU A 42 -12.55 -11.99 -30.66
CA LEU A 42 -11.99 -11.69 -29.33
C LEU A 42 -10.50 -12.04 -29.22
N GLU A 43 -9.87 -12.59 -30.26
CA GLU A 43 -8.48 -13.08 -30.22
C GLU A 43 -7.51 -11.98 -29.78
N LEU A 44 -7.64 -10.78 -30.36
CA LEU A 44 -6.78 -9.64 -30.02
C LEU A 44 -6.96 -9.18 -28.57
N GLU A 45 -8.20 -9.11 -28.09
CA GLU A 45 -8.49 -8.67 -26.72
C GLU A 45 -7.99 -9.69 -25.68
N ARG A 46 -8.11 -10.99 -25.99
CA ARG A 46 -7.56 -12.08 -25.18
C ARG A 46 -6.04 -12.02 -25.13
N ALA A 47 -5.39 -11.85 -26.28
CA ALA A 47 -3.94 -11.73 -26.34
C ALA A 47 -3.44 -10.51 -25.54
N ARG A 48 -4.11 -9.36 -25.69
CA ARG A 48 -3.81 -8.16 -24.91
C ARG A 48 -3.96 -8.40 -23.41
N ALA A 49 -5.09 -8.99 -22.99
CA ALA A 49 -5.35 -9.31 -21.59
C ALA A 49 -4.31 -10.30 -21.04
N ALA A 50 -3.91 -11.30 -21.83
CA ALA A 50 -2.89 -12.28 -21.44
C ALA A 50 -1.51 -11.65 -21.23
N VAL A 51 -1.07 -10.69 -22.05
CA VAL A 51 0.18 -9.93 -21.80
C VAL A 51 0.10 -9.18 -20.48
N LEU A 52 -1.00 -8.46 -20.23
CA LEU A 52 -1.20 -7.67 -19.01
C LEU A 52 -1.42 -8.54 -17.75
N ALA A 53 -1.86 -9.78 -17.94
CA ALA A 53 -2.04 -10.78 -16.88
C ALA A 53 -0.76 -11.59 -16.57
N GLU A 54 0.41 -11.17 -17.10
CA GLU A 54 1.69 -11.87 -16.95
C GLU A 54 1.70 -13.29 -17.56
N ARG A 55 0.96 -13.49 -18.67
CA ARG A 55 0.86 -14.75 -19.43
C ARG A 55 1.31 -14.56 -20.89
N PRO A 56 2.56 -14.16 -21.15
CA PRO A 56 2.98 -13.74 -22.48
C PRO A 56 3.06 -14.91 -23.48
N ALA A 57 3.32 -16.14 -23.02
CA ALA A 57 3.28 -17.32 -23.87
C ALA A 57 1.86 -17.63 -24.42
N LEU A 58 0.82 -17.41 -23.60
CA LEU A 58 -0.57 -17.53 -24.05
C LEU A 58 -0.89 -16.48 -25.12
N ALA A 59 -0.49 -15.23 -24.90
CA ALA A 59 -0.68 -14.16 -25.87
C ALA A 59 0.02 -14.46 -27.21
N ALA A 60 1.25 -14.97 -27.17
CA ALA A 60 1.98 -15.35 -28.38
C ALA A 60 1.30 -16.50 -29.14
N GLY A 61 0.75 -17.50 -28.42
CA GLY A 61 -0.01 -18.59 -29.04
C GLY A 61 -1.32 -18.13 -29.69
N LEU A 62 -2.01 -17.16 -29.09
CA LEU A 62 -3.24 -16.56 -29.65
C LEU A 62 -2.99 -15.73 -30.91
N LEU A 63 -1.76 -15.23 -31.09
CA LEU A 63 -1.34 -14.42 -32.24
C LEU A 63 -0.30 -15.15 -33.09
N ALA A 64 -0.36 -16.47 -33.16
CA ALA A 64 0.61 -17.29 -33.91
C ALA A 64 0.66 -16.96 -35.41
N ASP A 65 -0.42 -16.41 -35.96
CA ASP A 65 -0.50 -15.99 -37.37
C ASP A 65 0.26 -14.68 -37.65
N VAL A 66 0.74 -13.97 -36.62
CA VAL A 66 1.54 -12.75 -36.77
C VAL A 66 3.01 -13.14 -36.97
N ASP A 67 3.51 -12.94 -38.19
CA ASP A 67 4.90 -13.21 -38.57
C ASP A 67 5.87 -12.21 -37.88
N ARG A 68 7.08 -12.67 -37.57
CA ARG A 68 8.17 -11.83 -37.07
C ARG A 68 8.64 -10.75 -38.06
N SER A 69 8.27 -10.81 -39.33
CA SER A 69 8.52 -9.73 -40.30
C SER A 69 8.00 -8.37 -39.83
N VAL A 70 7.01 -8.34 -38.91
CA VAL A 70 6.51 -7.10 -38.29
C VAL A 70 7.58 -6.31 -37.53
N LEU A 71 8.67 -6.95 -37.07
CA LEU A 71 9.77 -6.27 -36.36
C LEU A 71 10.53 -5.27 -37.23
N THR A 72 10.52 -5.50 -38.55
CA THR A 72 11.15 -4.64 -39.56
C THR A 72 10.16 -3.77 -40.34
N ALA A 73 8.87 -3.88 -40.07
CA ALA A 73 7.84 -3.15 -40.80
C ALA A 73 7.88 -1.65 -40.52
N HIS A 74 7.51 -0.83 -41.51
CA HIS A 74 7.43 0.62 -41.36
C HIS A 74 6.14 1.11 -40.68
N ALA A 75 5.11 0.26 -40.65
CA ALA A 75 3.83 0.55 -40.00
C ALA A 75 3.33 -0.70 -39.28
N HIS A 76 2.68 -0.51 -38.14
CA HIS A 76 2.20 -1.58 -37.29
C HIS A 76 0.70 -1.45 -37.06
N ARG A 77 -0.01 -2.57 -37.16
CA ARG A 77 -1.40 -2.69 -36.71
C ARG A 77 -1.42 -3.14 -35.26
N TRP A 78 -2.57 -3.02 -34.60
CA TRP A 78 -2.71 -3.42 -33.19
C TRP A 78 -2.34 -4.87 -32.88
N PRO A 79 -2.68 -5.87 -33.72
CA PRO A 79 -2.19 -7.25 -33.52
C PRO A 79 -0.66 -7.33 -33.48
N ASP A 80 0.02 -6.57 -34.34
CA ASP A 80 1.48 -6.54 -34.40
C ASP A 80 2.04 -5.95 -33.09
N VAL A 81 1.43 -4.89 -32.56
CA VAL A 81 1.82 -4.27 -31.28
C VAL A 81 1.66 -5.24 -30.10
N VAL A 82 0.54 -5.97 -30.04
CA VAL A 82 0.30 -6.96 -28.97
C VAL A 82 1.23 -8.16 -29.11
N ALA A 83 1.49 -8.64 -30.33
CA ALA A 83 2.46 -9.70 -30.59
C ALA A 83 3.88 -9.27 -30.15
N MET A 84 4.33 -8.07 -30.53
CA MET A 84 5.61 -7.50 -30.09
C MET A 84 5.69 -7.41 -28.56
N ALA A 85 4.63 -6.97 -27.88
CA ALA A 85 4.59 -6.94 -26.42
C ALA A 85 4.69 -8.34 -25.79
N SER A 86 4.05 -9.35 -26.40
CA SER A 86 4.15 -10.74 -25.94
C SER A 86 5.54 -11.34 -26.10
N TRP A 87 6.26 -11.02 -27.19
CA TRP A 87 7.63 -11.49 -27.41
C TRP A 87 8.62 -10.72 -26.52
N ALA A 88 8.45 -9.41 -26.39
CA ALA A 88 9.24 -8.56 -25.50
C ALA A 88 9.14 -9.05 -24.05
N ALA A 89 7.93 -9.35 -23.57
CA ALA A 89 7.70 -9.90 -22.22
C ALA A 89 8.38 -11.26 -21.99
N GLN A 90 8.67 -12.02 -23.05
CA GLN A 90 9.43 -13.27 -23.00
C GLN A 90 10.95 -13.05 -23.11
N GLY A 91 11.41 -11.80 -23.18
CA GLY A 91 12.83 -11.44 -23.23
C GLY A 91 13.38 -11.16 -24.64
N ASP A 92 12.53 -11.05 -25.68
CA ASP A 92 12.98 -10.68 -27.03
C ASP A 92 13.30 -9.17 -27.09
N ALA A 93 14.59 -8.84 -27.05
CA ALA A 93 15.08 -7.46 -27.04
C ALA A 93 14.78 -6.70 -28.34
N GLU A 94 14.74 -7.38 -29.48
CA GLU A 94 14.41 -6.77 -30.77
C GLU A 94 12.94 -6.38 -30.80
N ALA A 95 12.06 -7.27 -30.33
CA ALA A 95 10.63 -6.98 -30.15
C ALA A 95 10.39 -5.82 -29.20
N LEU A 96 11.13 -5.75 -28.08
CA LEU A 96 11.03 -4.62 -27.14
C LEU A 96 11.45 -3.29 -27.80
N SER A 97 12.57 -3.27 -28.52
CA SER A 97 13.05 -2.08 -29.21
C SER A 97 12.04 -1.57 -30.26
N THR A 98 11.37 -2.49 -30.95
CA THR A 98 10.37 -2.16 -31.95
C THR A 98 9.07 -1.72 -31.30
N LEU A 99 8.67 -2.33 -30.19
CA LEU A 99 7.53 -1.88 -29.39
C LEU A 99 7.70 -0.43 -28.91
N ILE A 100 8.89 -0.04 -28.46
CA ILE A 100 9.20 1.35 -28.08
C ILE A 100 8.98 2.29 -29.28
N ARG A 101 9.52 1.93 -30.45
CA ARG A 101 9.38 2.73 -31.68
C ARG A 101 7.92 2.82 -32.15
N ALA A 102 7.17 1.74 -32.06
CA ALA A 102 5.76 1.68 -32.46
C ALA A 102 4.86 2.64 -31.65
N GLY A 103 5.29 3.05 -30.46
CA GLY A 103 4.59 4.05 -29.64
C GLY A 103 4.79 5.50 -30.08
N GLN A 104 5.78 5.77 -30.94
CA GLN A 104 6.15 7.13 -31.32
C GLN A 104 5.02 7.81 -32.10
N GLY A 105 4.52 8.94 -31.57
CA GLY A 105 3.47 9.72 -32.22
C GLY A 105 2.03 9.24 -31.96
N LEU A 106 1.83 8.17 -31.18
CA LEU A 106 0.49 7.79 -30.72
C LEU A 106 -0.10 8.88 -29.80
N GLN A 107 -1.42 9.03 -29.85
CA GLN A 107 -2.17 10.01 -29.04
C GLN A 107 -3.42 9.38 -28.42
N GLY A 108 -3.92 9.97 -27.34
CA GLY A 108 -5.17 9.57 -26.70
C GLY A 108 -5.19 8.12 -26.21
N GLY A 109 -6.33 7.43 -26.39
CA GLY A 109 -6.51 6.06 -25.89
C GLY A 109 -5.57 5.01 -26.51
N ALA A 110 -5.06 5.27 -27.72
CA ALA A 110 -4.04 4.45 -28.35
C ALA A 110 -2.70 4.53 -27.61
N ALA A 111 -2.26 5.75 -27.27
CA ALA A 111 -1.05 5.96 -26.49
C ALA A 111 -1.14 5.30 -25.11
N LEU A 112 -2.29 5.43 -24.44
CA LEU A 112 -2.53 4.78 -23.14
C LEU A 112 -2.44 3.25 -23.23
N THR A 113 -3.11 2.64 -24.22
CA THR A 113 -3.10 1.18 -24.40
C THR A 113 -1.70 0.67 -24.71
N HIS A 114 -0.96 1.38 -25.56
CA HIS A 114 0.43 1.08 -25.85
C HIS A 114 1.31 1.19 -24.61
N ALA A 115 1.17 2.24 -23.80
CA ALA A 115 1.96 2.43 -22.59
C ALA A 115 1.73 1.32 -21.56
N TYR A 116 0.48 0.83 -21.40
CA TYR A 116 0.19 -0.36 -20.57
C TYR A 116 0.95 -1.59 -21.07
N LEU A 117 0.93 -1.84 -22.38
CA LEU A 117 1.61 -2.98 -22.98
C LEU A 117 3.13 -2.88 -22.84
N LEU A 118 3.69 -1.69 -23.08
CA LEU A 118 5.12 -1.42 -22.92
C LEU A 118 5.55 -1.60 -21.47
N ALA A 119 4.80 -1.05 -20.51
CA ALA A 119 5.11 -1.16 -19.10
C ALA A 119 5.08 -2.61 -18.62
N ALA A 120 4.03 -3.36 -18.95
CA ALA A 120 3.90 -4.77 -18.59
C ALA A 120 4.97 -5.65 -19.26
N ALA A 121 5.27 -5.42 -20.54
CA ALA A 121 6.28 -6.18 -21.26
C ALA A 121 7.70 -5.90 -20.75
N ALA A 122 8.04 -4.62 -20.53
CA ALA A 122 9.33 -4.23 -19.97
C ALA A 122 9.52 -4.81 -18.57
N GLU A 123 8.47 -4.82 -17.74
CA GLU A 123 8.53 -5.39 -16.40
C GLU A 123 8.80 -6.90 -16.43
N GLN A 124 8.05 -7.65 -17.25
CA GLN A 124 8.22 -9.10 -17.40
C GLN A 124 9.59 -9.47 -18.00
N ALA A 125 10.14 -8.61 -18.86
CA ALA A 125 11.48 -8.73 -19.41
C ALA A 125 12.61 -8.35 -18.42
N GLY A 126 12.27 -7.88 -17.21
CA GLY A 126 13.24 -7.40 -16.23
C GLY A 126 13.85 -6.02 -16.55
N GLN A 127 13.28 -5.28 -17.50
CA GLN A 127 13.74 -3.94 -17.90
C GLN A 127 13.11 -2.87 -16.99
N THR A 128 13.55 -2.85 -15.73
CA THR A 128 12.81 -2.16 -14.67
C THR A 128 12.74 -0.64 -14.83
N GLU A 129 13.78 0.02 -15.34
CA GLU A 129 13.75 1.49 -15.55
C GLU A 129 12.76 1.89 -16.63
N LEU A 130 12.72 1.12 -17.72
CA LEU A 130 11.76 1.32 -18.81
C LEU A 130 10.32 1.06 -18.34
N ALA A 131 10.11 0.01 -17.55
CA ALA A 131 8.82 -0.28 -16.95
C ALA A 131 8.35 0.87 -16.04
N ASP A 132 9.23 1.38 -15.16
CA ASP A 132 8.91 2.50 -14.28
C ASP A 132 8.59 3.78 -15.07
N GLY A 133 9.33 4.06 -16.15
CA GLY A 133 9.03 5.14 -17.08
C GLY A 133 7.65 5.02 -17.71
N ALA A 134 7.34 3.86 -18.30
CA ALA A 134 6.06 3.61 -18.95
C ALA A 134 4.88 3.63 -17.97
N TRP A 135 5.04 3.15 -16.73
CA TRP A 135 4.01 3.26 -15.70
C TRP A 135 3.73 4.72 -15.30
N ARG A 136 4.75 5.58 -15.26
CA ARG A 136 4.56 7.03 -15.05
C ARG A 136 3.80 7.67 -16.22
N ASP A 137 4.10 7.26 -17.45
CA ASP A 137 3.38 7.76 -18.63
C ASP A 137 1.89 7.35 -18.58
N VAL A 138 1.58 6.11 -18.19
CA VAL A 138 0.19 5.65 -17.96
C VAL A 138 -0.52 6.55 -16.94
N ALA A 139 0.13 6.85 -15.82
CA ALA A 139 -0.41 7.67 -14.75
C ALA A 139 -0.60 9.15 -15.13
N ALA A 140 0.21 9.66 -16.07
CA ALA A 140 0.07 11.01 -16.60
C ALA A 140 -1.11 11.13 -17.57
N MET A 141 -1.49 10.05 -18.25
CA MET A 141 -2.55 10.04 -19.27
C MET A 141 -3.94 9.72 -18.71
N ALA A 142 -4.04 9.03 -17.57
CA ALA A 142 -5.31 8.62 -16.97
C ALA A 142 -5.25 8.60 -15.44
N PRO A 143 -6.40 8.74 -14.74
CA PRO A 143 -6.46 8.54 -13.30
C PRO A 143 -5.86 7.17 -12.91
N PRO A 144 -4.91 7.12 -11.97
CA PRO A 144 -4.19 5.90 -11.70
C PRO A 144 -5.11 4.88 -11.02
N THR A 145 -5.13 3.67 -11.58
CA THR A 145 -5.80 2.51 -10.98
C THR A 145 -4.99 1.98 -9.80
N MET A 146 -5.51 0.97 -9.09
CA MET A 146 -4.76 0.27 -8.04
C MET A 146 -3.49 -0.41 -8.55
N VAL A 147 -3.49 -0.97 -9.77
CA VAL A 147 -2.29 -1.57 -10.36
C VAL A 147 -1.25 -0.49 -10.59
N VAL A 148 -1.59 0.55 -11.36
CA VAL A 148 -0.69 1.66 -11.70
C VAL A 148 -0.13 2.30 -10.45
N SER A 149 -0.99 2.63 -9.48
CA SER A 149 -0.57 3.28 -8.23
C SER A 149 0.49 2.46 -7.50
N ARG A 150 0.30 1.15 -7.33
CA ARG A 150 1.29 0.27 -6.67
C ARG A 150 2.63 0.25 -7.41
N ARG A 151 2.62 0.30 -8.74
CA ARG A 151 3.85 0.38 -9.55
C ARG A 151 4.61 1.67 -9.34
N LEU A 152 3.89 2.79 -9.35
CA LEU A 152 4.48 4.09 -9.06
C LEU A 152 5.10 4.15 -7.67
N LEU A 153 4.41 3.59 -6.66
CA LEU A 153 4.96 3.55 -5.31
C LEU A 153 6.27 2.78 -5.23
N VAL A 154 6.37 1.63 -5.90
CA VAL A 154 7.63 0.87 -5.99
C VAL A 154 8.72 1.70 -6.67
N ALA A 155 8.40 2.31 -7.82
CA ALA A 155 9.34 3.14 -8.56
C ALA A 155 9.83 4.35 -7.74
N ASP A 156 8.93 5.08 -7.09
CA ASP A 156 9.24 6.27 -6.30
C ASP A 156 10.12 5.94 -5.09
N VAL A 157 9.84 4.82 -4.42
CA VAL A 157 10.64 4.37 -3.27
C VAL A 157 12.04 3.94 -3.73
N LEU A 158 12.17 3.23 -4.85
CA LEU A 158 13.46 2.81 -5.38
C LEU A 158 14.34 3.97 -5.83
N HIS A 159 13.72 5.02 -6.39
CA HIS A 159 14.43 6.23 -6.84
C HIS A 159 14.55 7.30 -5.76
N ARG A 160 14.28 6.97 -4.49
CA ARG A 160 14.46 7.90 -3.37
C ARG A 160 15.89 8.39 -3.29
N SER A 161 16.08 9.62 -2.82
CA SER A 161 17.42 10.18 -2.66
C SER A 161 18.25 9.36 -1.66
N THR A 162 19.49 9.04 -2.04
CA THR A 162 20.47 8.36 -1.17
C THR A 162 21.40 9.35 -0.47
N THR A 163 21.29 10.64 -0.79
CA THR A 163 22.15 11.73 -0.28
C THR A 163 21.38 12.80 0.49
N ASP A 164 20.10 12.98 0.18
CA ASP A 164 19.21 13.95 0.83
C ASP A 164 18.15 13.22 1.68
N PRO A 165 18.24 13.30 3.03
CA PRO A 165 17.30 12.63 3.91
C PRO A 165 15.88 13.20 3.85
N ASP A 166 15.69 14.48 3.52
CA ASP A 166 14.37 15.09 3.48
C ASP A 166 13.61 14.64 2.23
N ALA A 167 14.26 14.65 1.07
CA ALA A 167 13.71 14.12 -0.18
C ALA A 167 13.41 12.60 -0.10
N ALA A 168 14.28 11.84 0.58
CA ALA A 168 14.05 10.42 0.84
C ALA A 168 12.82 10.21 1.75
N ALA A 169 12.73 10.98 2.84
CA ALA A 169 11.59 10.92 3.77
C ALA A 169 10.28 11.28 3.08
N GLU A 170 10.28 12.29 2.20
CA GLU A 170 9.10 12.67 1.41
C GLU A 170 8.63 11.51 0.52
N SER A 171 9.55 10.84 -0.18
CA SER A 171 9.21 9.72 -1.07
C SER A 171 8.57 8.56 -0.30
N ILE A 172 9.15 8.18 0.86
CA ILE A 172 8.58 7.16 1.74
C ILE A 172 7.23 7.61 2.33
N ALA A 173 7.12 8.88 2.74
CA ALA A 173 5.89 9.42 3.30
C ALA A 173 4.75 9.44 2.27
N ARG A 174 5.02 9.85 1.02
CA ARG A 174 4.06 9.80 -0.08
C ARG A 174 3.57 8.38 -0.31
N ALA A 175 4.49 7.41 -0.39
CA ALA A 175 4.11 6.02 -0.56
C ALA A 175 3.22 5.48 0.58
N ALA A 176 3.56 5.78 1.83
CA ALA A 176 2.75 5.37 2.97
C ALA A 176 1.39 6.08 3.03
N VAL A 177 1.31 7.37 2.65
CA VAL A 177 0.05 8.11 2.58
C VAL A 177 -0.85 7.56 1.48
N THR A 178 -0.30 7.28 0.30
CA THR A 178 -1.07 6.63 -0.78
C THR A 178 -1.58 5.26 -0.35
N LEU A 179 -0.73 4.39 0.22
CA LEU A 179 -1.17 3.08 0.74
C LEU A 179 -2.24 3.17 1.82
N LYS A 180 -2.15 4.17 2.70
CA LYS A 180 -3.15 4.45 3.74
C LYS A 180 -4.52 4.80 3.12
N GLU A 181 -4.53 5.46 1.97
CA GLU A 181 -5.73 5.99 1.32
C GLU A 181 -6.28 5.07 0.22
N MET A 182 -5.53 4.02 -0.16
CA MET A 182 -5.99 2.99 -1.09
C MET A 182 -7.22 2.25 -0.55
N LEU A 183 -8.08 1.80 -1.47
CA LEU A 183 -9.21 0.93 -1.18
C LEU A 183 -8.96 -0.46 -1.77
N PRO A 184 -9.03 -1.54 -0.98
CA PRO A 184 -9.34 -1.56 0.46
C PRO A 184 -8.25 -0.91 1.34
N ILE A 185 -8.67 -0.32 2.47
CA ILE A 185 -7.73 0.30 3.43
C ILE A 185 -6.89 -0.78 4.14
N PRO A 186 -5.69 -0.46 4.63
CA PRO A 186 -4.80 -1.45 5.25
C PRO A 186 -5.34 -2.14 6.50
N GLU A 187 -6.36 -1.58 7.17
CA GLU A 187 -7.06 -2.24 8.28
C GLU A 187 -8.02 -3.34 7.85
N ASP A 188 -8.47 -3.30 6.60
CA ASP A 188 -9.40 -4.28 6.03
C ASP A 188 -8.66 -5.35 5.23
N GLU A 189 -7.58 -4.97 4.56
CA GLU A 189 -6.82 -5.87 3.68
C GLU A 189 -5.36 -5.42 3.53
N VAL A 190 -4.41 -6.32 3.82
CA VAL A 190 -2.97 -6.02 3.79
C VAL A 190 -2.36 -6.16 2.38
N ARG A 191 -3.03 -6.87 1.47
CA ARG A 191 -2.49 -7.25 0.16
C ARG A 191 -1.94 -6.11 -0.69
N PRO A 192 -2.58 -4.93 -0.83
CA PRO A 192 -1.99 -3.82 -1.58
C PRO A 192 -0.63 -3.39 -1.01
N THR A 193 -0.48 -3.42 0.31
CA THR A 193 0.79 -3.12 0.99
C THR A 193 1.80 -4.25 0.75
N LEU A 194 1.36 -5.51 0.88
CA LEU A 194 2.21 -6.67 0.66
C LEU A 194 2.80 -6.70 -0.77
N ASP A 195 1.99 -6.40 -1.80
CA ASP A 195 2.44 -6.36 -3.18
C ASP A 195 3.56 -5.32 -3.42
N VAL A 196 3.41 -4.10 -2.88
CA VAL A 196 4.46 -3.08 -2.94
C VAL A 196 5.73 -3.53 -2.23
N VAL A 197 5.60 -4.10 -1.04
CA VAL A 197 6.72 -4.62 -0.23
C VAL A 197 7.45 -5.74 -0.96
N THR A 198 6.73 -6.77 -1.43
CA THR A 198 7.32 -7.91 -2.13
C THR A 198 8.02 -7.48 -3.41
N ARG A 199 7.49 -6.49 -4.14
CA ARG A 199 8.13 -5.96 -5.35
C ARG A 199 9.39 -5.15 -5.07
N LEU A 200 9.40 -4.36 -3.99
CA LEU A 200 10.60 -3.69 -3.52
C LEU A 200 11.69 -4.71 -3.13
N GLU A 201 11.29 -5.76 -2.39
CA GLU A 201 12.20 -6.84 -1.99
C GLU A 201 12.75 -7.62 -3.19
N ALA A 202 11.91 -7.92 -4.18
CA ALA A 202 12.30 -8.59 -5.43
C ALA A 202 13.29 -7.74 -6.25
N ARG A 203 13.17 -6.40 -6.18
CA ARG A 203 14.11 -5.44 -6.78
C ARG A 203 15.31 -5.11 -5.89
N GLY A 204 15.50 -5.85 -4.79
CA GLY A 204 16.67 -5.75 -3.91
C GLY A 204 16.60 -4.67 -2.85
N ASP A 205 15.50 -3.91 -2.74
CA ASP A 205 15.35 -2.79 -1.82
C ASP A 205 14.56 -3.14 -0.56
N ARG A 206 15.12 -4.07 0.23
CA ARG A 206 14.57 -4.45 1.53
C ARG A 206 14.49 -3.28 2.51
N ALA A 207 15.41 -2.32 2.40
CA ALA A 207 15.44 -1.11 3.21
C ALA A 207 14.21 -0.24 2.94
N GLY A 208 13.93 0.07 1.67
CA GLY A 208 12.74 0.82 1.27
C GLY A 208 11.44 0.12 1.70
N ALA A 209 11.35 -1.20 1.49
CA ALA A 209 10.21 -2.00 1.92
C ALA A 209 9.96 -1.88 3.43
N TRP A 210 11.00 -1.99 4.25
CA TRP A 210 10.89 -1.82 5.70
C TRP A 210 10.51 -0.39 6.10
N LEU A 211 11.09 0.63 5.47
CA LEU A 211 10.78 2.04 5.74
C LEU A 211 9.31 2.36 5.46
N VAL A 212 8.75 1.85 4.35
CA VAL A 212 7.33 2.00 4.01
C VAL A 212 6.46 1.35 5.09
N LEU A 213 6.79 0.13 5.53
CA LEU A 213 6.06 -0.56 6.59
C LEU A 213 6.15 0.15 7.95
N GLU A 214 7.32 0.66 8.32
CA GLU A 214 7.48 1.43 9.57
C GLU A 214 6.64 2.71 9.54
N MET A 215 6.69 3.43 8.41
CA MET A 215 5.92 4.65 8.18
C MET A 215 4.41 4.36 8.25
N LEU A 216 3.94 3.35 7.52
CA LEU A 216 2.53 2.98 7.48
C LEU A 216 2.03 2.51 8.85
N ALA A 217 2.79 1.66 9.55
CA ALA A 217 2.44 1.21 10.91
C ALA A 217 2.43 2.36 11.93
N ALA A 218 3.25 3.39 11.74
CA ALA A 218 3.23 4.59 12.57
C ALA A 218 1.98 5.43 12.33
N LEU A 219 1.54 5.57 11.08
CA LEU A 219 0.33 6.30 10.70
C LEU A 219 -0.96 5.54 11.05
N ARG A 220 -0.95 4.21 10.89
CA ARG A 220 -2.10 3.31 11.01
C ARG A 220 -1.81 2.15 11.97
N PRO A 221 -1.71 2.42 13.29
CA PRO A 221 -1.43 1.38 14.28
C PRO A 221 -2.56 0.35 14.44
N ALA A 222 -3.76 0.62 13.92
CA ALA A 222 -4.89 -0.32 13.91
C ALA A 222 -4.78 -1.37 12.79
N ALA A 223 -3.92 -1.17 11.78
CA ALA A 223 -3.66 -2.15 10.73
C ALA A 223 -2.75 -3.26 11.26
N HIS A 224 -3.33 -4.20 12.00
CA HIS A 224 -2.60 -5.25 12.72
C HIS A 224 -1.73 -6.11 11.79
N ASP A 225 -2.20 -6.42 10.59
CA ASP A 225 -1.45 -7.21 9.61
C ASP A 225 -0.23 -6.46 9.08
N VAL A 226 -0.33 -5.15 8.85
CA VAL A 226 0.83 -4.30 8.50
C VAL A 226 1.85 -4.30 9.65
N VAL A 227 1.38 -4.21 10.90
CA VAL A 227 2.25 -4.24 12.09
C VAL A 227 2.96 -5.59 12.23
N ALA A 228 2.26 -6.69 11.94
CA ALA A 228 2.83 -8.04 11.91
C ALA A 228 3.86 -8.20 10.78
N LEU A 229 3.50 -7.79 9.56
CA LEU A 229 4.37 -7.84 8.38
C LEU A 229 5.68 -7.06 8.57
N ARG A 230 5.58 -5.89 9.23
CA ARG A 230 6.73 -5.12 9.67
C ARG A 230 7.59 -5.90 10.67
N GLY A 231 6.96 -6.58 11.63
CA GLY A 231 7.62 -7.40 12.65
C GLY A 231 8.47 -8.53 12.08
N GLU A 232 7.96 -9.22 11.06
CA GLU A 232 8.65 -10.29 10.32
C GLU A 232 9.90 -9.80 9.59
N ARG A 233 9.90 -8.54 9.16
CA ARG A 233 10.97 -7.92 8.36
C ARG A 233 11.97 -7.10 9.18
N VAL A 234 11.81 -7.04 10.50
CA VAL A 234 12.78 -6.35 11.37
C VAL A 234 14.11 -7.09 11.34
N THR A 235 15.10 -6.51 10.67
CA THR A 235 16.49 -6.95 10.78
C THR A 235 17.08 -6.32 12.03
N GLY A 236 17.14 -7.05 13.15
CA GLY A 236 17.73 -6.50 14.37
C GLY A 236 17.72 -7.44 15.56
N GLY A 237 18.78 -7.38 16.37
CA GLY A 237 18.87 -8.13 17.63
C GLY A 237 17.70 -7.80 18.56
N GLY A 238 17.26 -8.80 19.32
CA GLY A 238 16.14 -8.70 20.25
C GLY A 238 16.27 -7.55 21.25
N TRP A 239 15.19 -7.28 22.00
CA TRP A 239 15.05 -6.15 22.94
C TRP A 239 16.31 -5.83 23.75
N TRP A 240 17.03 -6.85 24.22
CA TRP A 240 18.27 -6.74 24.97
C TRP A 240 19.42 -6.06 24.20
N ARG A 241 19.66 -6.42 22.94
CA ARG A 241 20.76 -5.80 22.14
C ARG A 241 20.49 -4.32 21.85
N ARG A 242 19.22 -3.92 21.79
CA ARG A 242 18.80 -2.53 21.53
C ARG A 242 18.83 -1.66 22.79
N ASN A 243 18.46 -2.21 23.95
CA ASN A 243 18.27 -1.41 25.16
C ASN A 243 19.41 -1.52 26.18
N LEU A 244 20.12 -2.65 26.23
CA LEU A 244 21.16 -2.89 27.23
C LEU A 244 22.30 -1.85 27.19
N PRO A 245 22.87 -1.47 26.02
CA PRO A 245 23.97 -0.50 26.01
C PRO A 245 23.54 0.90 26.49
N GLY A 246 22.31 1.31 26.15
CA GLY A 246 21.73 2.58 26.62
C GLY A 246 21.43 2.55 28.13
N ALA A 247 20.92 1.42 28.64
CA ALA A 247 20.67 1.22 30.07
C ALA A 247 21.98 1.23 30.88
N VAL A 248 23.03 0.58 30.39
CA VAL A 248 24.36 0.58 31.01
C VAL A 248 24.97 1.97 31.01
N ALA A 249 24.91 2.70 29.88
CA ALA A 249 25.40 4.08 29.81
C ALA A 249 24.68 4.99 30.80
N LEU A 250 23.36 4.86 30.91
CA LEU A 250 22.56 5.62 31.88
C LEU A 250 22.96 5.32 33.32
N ALA A 251 23.10 4.04 33.68
CA ALA A 251 23.53 3.63 35.01
C ALA A 251 24.92 4.19 35.37
N LEU A 252 25.88 4.13 34.43
CA LEU A 252 27.22 4.68 34.60
C LEU A 252 27.18 6.20 34.80
N ALA A 253 26.36 6.92 34.03
CA ALA A 253 26.22 8.36 34.19
C ALA A 253 25.66 8.74 35.56
N THR A 254 24.65 8.01 36.05
CA THR A 254 24.11 8.23 37.40
C THR A 254 25.16 8.02 38.48
N VAL A 255 25.98 6.97 38.37
CA VAL A 255 27.09 6.72 39.31
C VAL A 255 28.14 7.84 39.25
N VAL A 256 28.54 8.26 38.05
CA VAL A 256 29.51 9.37 37.87
C VAL A 256 28.97 10.66 38.47
N THR A 257 27.69 10.97 38.29
CA THR A 257 27.04 12.14 38.90
C THR A 257 27.11 12.10 40.43
N ALA A 258 26.78 10.97 41.04
CA ALA A 258 26.84 10.81 42.48
C ALA A 258 28.28 10.98 43.01
N VAL A 259 29.28 10.40 42.33
CA VAL A 259 30.69 10.52 42.72
C VAL A 259 31.18 11.96 42.58
N VAL A 260 30.83 12.66 41.50
CA VAL A 260 31.23 14.07 41.29
C VAL A 260 30.68 14.96 42.40
N ALA A 261 29.42 14.74 42.79
CA ALA A 261 28.75 15.49 43.86
C ALA A 261 29.36 15.22 45.25
N LEU A 262 29.82 13.98 45.52
CA LEU A 262 30.45 13.61 46.79
C LEU A 262 31.92 14.03 46.90
N THR A 263 32.58 14.39 45.79
CA THR A 263 34.03 14.64 45.76
C THR A 263 34.41 16.05 45.31
N ASP A 264 33.43 16.98 45.28
CA ASP A 264 33.58 18.38 44.84
C ASP A 264 34.31 18.53 43.50
N ARG A 265 34.07 17.59 42.59
CA ARG A 265 34.66 17.61 41.26
C ARG A 265 33.91 18.61 40.37
N PRO A 266 34.57 19.17 39.36
CA PRO A 266 33.96 20.19 38.53
C PRO A 266 32.76 19.64 37.72
N ALA A 267 31.68 20.42 37.68
CA ALA A 267 30.39 20.05 37.09
C ALA A 267 30.42 19.75 35.56
N TRP A 268 31.52 20.05 34.86
CA TRP A 268 31.67 19.66 33.46
C TRP A 268 31.80 18.15 33.27
N ILE A 269 32.26 17.41 34.27
CA ILE A 269 32.39 15.94 34.22
C ILE A 269 31.01 15.29 34.12
N THR A 270 30.04 15.82 34.87
CA THR A 270 28.64 15.41 34.83
C THR A 270 27.99 15.78 33.49
N ALA A 271 28.28 16.97 32.95
CA ALA A 271 27.83 17.35 31.61
C ALA A 271 28.40 16.43 30.52
N LEU A 272 29.67 16.03 30.63
CA LEU A 272 30.31 15.10 29.71
C LEU A 272 29.70 13.70 29.79
N ALA A 273 29.44 13.18 31.00
CA ALA A 273 28.78 11.90 31.21
C ALA A 273 27.38 11.86 30.58
N LEU A 274 26.62 12.97 30.70
CA LEU A 274 25.34 13.12 30.01
C LEU A 274 25.52 13.08 28.49
N PHE A 275 26.46 13.86 27.97
CA PHE A 275 26.69 13.93 26.52
C PHE A 275 27.05 12.56 25.95
N VAL A 276 27.93 11.82 26.63
CA VAL A 276 28.30 10.44 26.26
C VAL A 276 27.10 9.51 26.34
N THR A 277 26.26 9.63 27.37
CA THR A 277 25.05 8.79 27.51
C THR A 277 24.05 9.07 26.41
N ILE A 278 23.79 10.33 26.07
CA ILE A 278 22.92 10.72 24.96
C ILE A 278 23.52 10.24 23.64
N ALA A 279 24.83 10.38 23.44
CA ALA A 279 25.52 9.94 22.24
C ALA A 279 25.45 8.42 22.08
N VAL A 280 25.70 7.64 23.14
CA VAL A 280 25.59 6.17 23.15
C VAL A 280 24.14 5.74 22.95
N TRP A 281 23.19 6.33 23.68
CA TRP A 281 21.76 6.02 23.51
C TRP A 281 21.31 6.29 22.07
N ARG A 282 21.67 7.44 21.52
CA ARG A 282 21.38 7.82 20.14
C ARG A 282 22.07 6.89 19.16
N TRP A 283 23.34 6.54 19.36
CA TRP A 283 24.09 5.64 18.47
C TRP A 283 23.50 4.22 18.46
N VAL A 284 23.10 3.70 19.62
CA VAL A 284 22.54 2.35 19.79
C VAL A 284 21.09 2.27 19.29
N HIS A 285 20.32 3.36 19.40
CA HIS A 285 18.95 3.42 18.92
C HIS A 285 18.85 3.87 17.46
N LEU A 286 19.92 4.44 16.91
CA LEU A 286 20.06 4.63 15.48
C LEU A 286 20.34 3.26 14.83
N PRO A 287 19.53 2.84 13.85
CA PRO A 287 19.64 1.53 13.21
C PRO A 287 20.79 1.51 12.19
N GLN A 288 22.00 1.88 12.61
CA GLN A 288 23.20 1.93 11.77
C GLN A 288 23.77 0.54 11.47
N GLY A 289 23.38 -0.50 12.23
CA GLY A 289 23.91 -1.86 12.10
C GLY A 289 23.09 -2.82 11.22
N THR A 290 22.03 -2.36 10.55
CA THR A 290 21.00 -3.24 9.94
C THR A 290 21.00 -3.21 8.41
N GLY A 291 22.13 -2.90 7.78
CA GLY A 291 22.22 -2.78 6.31
C GLY A 291 21.50 -1.55 5.74
N LEU A 292 21.18 -0.57 6.58
CA LEU A 292 20.60 0.70 6.16
C LEU A 292 21.68 1.72 5.81
N SER A 293 21.43 2.53 4.79
CA SER A 293 22.25 3.72 4.53
C SER A 293 22.09 4.76 5.65
N LYS A 294 23.03 5.70 5.75
CA LYS A 294 22.94 6.83 6.72
C LYS A 294 21.67 7.66 6.51
N VAL A 295 21.20 7.78 5.27
CA VAL A 295 19.96 8.47 4.92
C VAL A 295 18.76 7.67 5.39
N ASP A 296 18.67 6.38 5.05
CA ASP A 296 17.57 5.51 5.47
C ASP A 296 17.46 5.41 7.00
N ALA A 297 18.59 5.41 7.73
CA ALA A 297 18.59 5.43 9.19
C ALA A 297 17.97 6.72 9.77
N GLN A 298 18.13 7.86 9.08
CA GLN A 298 17.50 9.13 9.47
C GLN A 298 16.01 9.12 9.16
N VAL A 299 15.61 8.60 7.99
CA VAL A 299 14.19 8.42 7.62
C VAL A 299 13.49 7.48 8.61
N LEU A 300 14.15 6.40 9.03
CA LEU A 300 13.65 5.49 10.05
C LEU A 300 13.49 6.16 11.42
N ALA A 301 14.46 6.99 11.82
CA ALA A 301 14.34 7.76 13.05
C ALA A 301 13.16 8.76 12.99
N ALA A 302 12.94 9.38 11.83
CA ALA A 302 11.83 10.30 11.60
C ALA A 302 10.47 9.59 11.66
N SER A 303 10.30 8.44 10.98
CA SER A 303 9.06 7.65 10.97
C SER A 303 8.68 7.13 12.35
N ARG A 304 9.65 6.68 13.16
CA ARG A 304 9.43 6.31 14.56
C ARG A 304 8.97 7.46 15.44
N GLY A 305 9.28 8.70 15.08
CA GLY A 305 8.85 9.90 15.76
C GLY A 305 7.41 10.32 15.46
N LEU A 306 6.76 9.74 14.45
CA LEU A 306 5.44 10.18 13.99
C LEU A 306 4.32 9.81 14.97
N THR A 307 3.19 10.49 14.86
CA THR A 307 1.99 10.20 15.65
C THR A 307 0.91 9.59 14.75
N PRO A 308 0.04 8.72 15.28
CA PRO A 308 -1.02 8.08 14.50
C PRO A 308 -1.94 9.11 13.86
N ASP A 309 -2.54 8.77 12.72
CA ASP A 309 -3.46 9.67 12.04
C ASP A 309 -4.84 9.68 12.71
N VAL A 310 -5.25 10.86 13.21
CA VAL A 310 -6.53 11.07 13.91
C VAL A 310 -7.02 12.49 13.58
N PRO A 311 -8.25 12.68 13.08
CA PRO A 311 -8.86 14.00 12.94
C PRO A 311 -9.30 14.60 14.29
N PRO A 312 -9.37 15.95 14.48
CA PRO A 312 -9.09 17.00 13.50
C PRO A 312 -7.97 18.00 13.90
N GLY A 313 -7.46 18.73 12.90
CA GLY A 313 -6.97 20.11 13.04
C GLY A 313 -5.46 20.36 13.15
N PHE A 314 -4.63 19.35 13.39
CA PHE A 314 -3.19 19.57 13.61
C PHE A 314 -2.32 18.76 12.65
N SER A 315 -1.37 19.43 12.00
CA SER A 315 -0.30 18.78 11.24
C SER A 315 0.41 17.71 12.09
N VAL A 316 0.92 16.66 11.45
CA VAL A 316 1.69 15.59 12.11
C VAL A 316 2.84 16.17 12.94
N GLU A 317 3.45 17.24 12.45
CA GLU A 317 4.49 17.97 13.16
C GLU A 317 3.98 18.61 14.46
N THR A 318 2.84 19.30 14.41
CA THR A 318 2.23 19.94 15.59
C THR A 318 1.84 18.89 16.64
N ARG A 319 1.26 17.76 16.20
CA ARG A 319 0.91 16.63 17.09
C ARG A 319 2.14 16.04 17.75
N THR A 320 3.19 15.80 16.98
CA THR A 320 4.46 15.27 17.48
C THR A 320 5.14 16.25 18.45
N ARG A 321 5.20 17.54 18.13
CA ARG A 321 5.74 18.58 19.03
C ARG A 321 4.97 18.65 20.35
N ARG A 322 3.63 18.58 20.30
CA ARG A 322 2.78 18.54 21.50
C ARG A 322 2.98 17.26 22.30
N ALA A 323 3.10 16.11 21.65
CA ALA A 323 3.42 14.83 22.30
C ALA A 323 4.73 14.90 23.09
N ARG A 324 5.78 15.44 22.46
CA ARG A 324 7.09 15.63 23.08
C ARG A 324 6.99 16.59 24.26
N ARG A 325 6.29 17.73 24.12
CA ARG A 325 6.09 18.69 25.22
C ARG A 325 5.32 18.07 26.38
N ALA A 326 4.20 17.40 26.10
CA ALA A 326 3.38 16.74 27.11
C ALA A 326 4.19 15.66 27.86
N GLY A 327 4.89 14.78 27.13
CA GLY A 327 5.76 13.77 27.74
C GLY A 327 6.88 14.38 28.60
N GLY A 328 7.48 15.49 28.17
CA GLY A 328 8.46 16.23 28.97
C GLY A 328 7.87 16.83 30.24
N ILE A 329 6.69 17.45 30.18
CA ILE A 329 5.99 18.03 31.34
C ILE A 329 5.58 16.93 32.33
N THR A 330 5.01 15.83 31.84
CA THR A 330 4.60 14.70 32.69
C THR A 330 5.81 14.09 33.39
N ALA A 331 6.94 13.92 32.68
CA ALA A 331 8.17 13.41 33.28
C ALA A 331 8.75 14.38 34.31
N PHE A 332 8.77 15.70 34.02
CA PHE A 332 9.18 16.72 34.99
C PHE A 332 8.39 16.61 36.30
N LEU A 333 7.05 16.66 36.21
CA LEU A 333 6.17 16.58 37.37
C LEU A 333 6.34 15.25 38.13
N GLY A 334 6.44 14.14 37.40
CA GLY A 334 6.66 12.82 38.00
C GLY A 334 7.98 12.75 38.76
N THR A 335 9.07 13.25 38.18
CA THR A 335 10.38 13.27 38.84
C THR A 335 10.38 14.18 40.05
N THR A 336 9.79 15.38 39.98
CA THR A 336 9.66 16.27 41.14
C THR A 336 8.94 15.60 42.29
N VAL A 337 7.81 14.93 42.04
CA VAL A 337 7.08 14.20 43.08
C VAL A 337 7.95 13.09 43.68
N VAL A 338 8.64 12.30 42.85
CA VAL A 338 9.53 11.22 43.31
C VAL A 338 10.69 11.76 44.15
N THR A 339 11.37 12.81 43.68
CA THR A 339 12.51 13.40 44.41
C THR A 339 12.06 14.01 45.73
N THR A 340 10.91 14.70 45.76
CA THR A 340 10.37 15.27 47.00
C THR A 340 9.95 14.19 47.99
N VAL A 341 9.32 13.10 47.55
CA VAL A 341 8.94 11.98 48.43
C VAL A 341 10.17 11.25 48.98
N LEU A 342 11.21 11.07 48.16
CA LEU A 342 12.44 10.41 48.59
C LEU A 342 13.24 11.28 49.58
N ALA A 343 13.40 12.57 49.29
CA ALA A 343 14.10 13.53 50.14
C ALA A 343 13.40 13.75 51.49
N ASN A 344 12.06 13.76 51.53
CA ASN A 344 11.31 13.89 52.78
C ASN A 344 11.04 12.54 53.50
N GLY A 345 11.57 11.44 52.98
CA GLY A 345 11.29 10.09 53.50
C GLY A 345 12.56 9.26 53.66
N PRO A 346 12.75 8.21 52.87
CA PRO A 346 13.83 7.23 53.07
C PRO A 346 15.25 7.81 52.90
N LEU A 347 15.40 8.98 52.26
CA LEU A 347 16.69 9.65 52.09
C LEU A 347 16.83 10.92 52.95
N ALA A 348 15.90 11.19 53.87
CA ALA A 348 15.89 12.45 54.63
C ALA A 348 17.16 12.69 55.46
N GLU A 349 17.76 11.64 56.02
CA GLU A 349 19.01 11.74 56.78
C GLU A 349 20.23 12.00 55.86
N LEU A 350 20.20 11.46 54.64
CA LEU A 350 21.23 11.70 53.63
C LEU A 350 21.11 13.13 53.06
N ASP A 351 19.88 13.61 52.88
CA ASP A 351 19.58 14.98 52.45
C ASP A 351 20.02 16.00 53.50
N ALA A 352 19.71 15.77 54.78
CA ALA A 352 20.12 16.66 55.87
C ALA A 352 21.66 16.78 56.03
N THR A 353 22.41 15.77 55.60
CA THR A 353 23.88 15.75 55.71
C THR A 353 24.60 16.18 54.43
N HIS A 354 23.96 16.02 53.27
CA HIS A 354 24.55 16.25 51.95
C HIS A 354 23.58 16.94 50.97
N GLU A 355 22.79 17.91 51.47
CA GLU A 355 21.79 18.69 50.72
C GLU A 355 22.25 19.12 49.31
N PRO A 356 23.42 19.76 49.11
CA PRO A 356 23.86 20.18 47.77
C PRO A 356 24.11 19.02 46.80
N ALA A 357 24.50 17.85 47.31
CA ALA A 357 24.72 16.66 46.49
C ALA A 357 23.40 16.00 46.08
N VAL A 358 22.43 15.96 47.01
CA VAL A 358 21.07 15.44 46.74
C VAL A 358 20.34 16.34 45.76
N ASP A 359 20.42 17.66 45.91
CA ASP A 359 19.88 18.64 44.96
C ASP A 359 20.50 18.51 43.57
N ALA A 360 21.83 18.38 43.49
CA ALA A 360 22.50 18.18 42.21
C ALA A 360 22.01 16.91 41.51
N VAL A 361 21.88 15.79 42.24
CA VAL A 361 21.37 14.52 41.71
C VAL A 361 19.89 14.65 41.31
N ALA A 362 19.07 15.35 42.08
CA ALA A 362 17.65 15.57 41.79
C ALA A 362 17.44 16.42 40.53
N VAL A 363 18.20 17.50 40.37
CA VAL A 363 18.22 18.31 39.13
C VAL A 363 18.65 17.45 37.94
N TRP A 364 19.68 16.63 38.11
CA TRP A 364 20.17 15.72 37.07
C TRP A 364 19.12 14.69 36.65
N LEU A 365 18.50 14.00 37.61
CA LEU A 365 17.42 13.06 37.36
C LEU A 365 16.25 13.74 36.67
N THR A 366 15.95 14.99 37.02
CA THR A 366 14.89 15.78 36.38
C THR A 366 15.21 16.08 34.91
N VAL A 367 16.42 16.55 34.60
CA VAL A 367 16.85 16.83 33.22
C VAL A 367 16.78 15.56 32.36
N VAL A 368 17.33 14.44 32.86
CA VAL A 368 17.30 13.16 32.14
C VAL A 368 15.87 12.67 31.95
N SER A 369 15.05 12.73 33.00
CA SER A 369 13.64 12.30 32.94
C SER A 369 12.84 13.13 31.94
N VAL A 370 13.04 14.46 31.90
CA VAL A 370 12.41 15.33 30.90
C VAL A 370 12.84 14.93 29.49
N LEU A 371 14.13 14.69 29.24
CA LEU A 371 14.61 14.26 27.93
C LEU A 371 14.01 12.91 27.52
N VAL A 372 14.02 11.92 28.41
CA VAL A 372 13.40 10.61 28.21
C VAL A 372 11.90 10.75 27.98
N GLY A 373 11.20 11.57 28.77
CA GLY A 373 9.77 11.86 28.63
C GLY A 373 9.43 12.52 27.30
N ARG A 374 10.27 13.44 26.81
CA ARG A 374 10.11 14.04 25.47
C ARG A 374 10.25 12.99 24.38
N LEU A 375 11.19 12.04 24.52
CA LEU A 375 11.40 10.96 23.54
C LEU A 375 10.31 9.88 23.61
N ALA A 376 9.80 9.57 24.80
CA ALA A 376 8.75 8.59 25.04
C ALA A 376 7.33 9.15 24.81
N GLY A 377 7.16 10.48 24.80
CA GLY A 377 5.86 11.15 24.63
C GLY A 377 5.06 10.69 23.41
N PRO A 378 5.65 10.64 22.19
CA PRO A 378 4.97 10.08 21.02
C PRO A 378 4.52 8.63 21.19
N TRP A 379 5.32 7.79 21.88
CA TRP A 379 4.96 6.40 22.16
C TRP A 379 3.80 6.29 23.15
N LEU A 380 3.81 7.09 24.22
CA LEU A 380 2.71 7.17 25.18
C LEU A 380 1.42 7.66 24.52
N LEU A 381 1.50 8.67 23.64
CA LEU A 381 0.36 9.12 22.86
C LEU A 381 -0.17 8.02 21.95
N ARG A 382 0.69 7.30 21.22
CA ARG A 382 0.25 6.17 20.37
C ARG A 382 -0.59 5.17 21.16
N ARG A 383 -0.19 4.85 22.39
CA ARG A 383 -0.93 3.95 23.28
C ARG A 383 -2.26 4.56 23.75
N GLY A 384 -2.27 5.86 24.07
CA GLY A 384 -3.47 6.59 24.49
C GLY A 384 -4.49 6.83 23.37
N THR A 385 -4.05 6.94 22.12
CA THR A 385 -4.92 7.26 20.97
C THR A 385 -5.46 6.04 20.25
N ALA A 386 -5.14 4.81 20.67
CA ALA A 386 -5.57 3.58 19.99
C ALA A 386 -7.09 3.53 19.76
N ARG A 387 -7.89 3.89 20.78
CA ARG A 387 -9.35 3.95 20.66
C ARG A 387 -9.82 5.01 19.65
N ALA A 388 -9.19 6.19 19.64
CA ALA A 388 -9.54 7.28 18.72
C ALA A 388 -9.18 6.93 17.26
N VAL A 389 -8.06 6.24 17.05
CA VAL A 389 -7.69 5.69 15.74
C VAL A 389 -8.73 4.67 15.28
N GLN A 390 -9.12 3.74 16.16
CA GLN A 390 -10.14 2.74 15.82
C GLN A 390 -11.48 3.39 15.46
N GLN A 391 -11.95 4.35 16.26
CA GLN A 391 -13.18 5.10 15.97
C GLN A 391 -13.08 5.85 14.63
N HIS A 392 -11.91 6.38 14.29
CA HIS A 392 -11.69 7.03 13.01
C HIS A 392 -11.77 6.04 11.84
N VAL A 393 -11.12 4.87 11.96
CA VAL A 393 -11.18 3.78 10.97
C VAL A 393 -12.64 3.34 10.77
N ASP A 394 -13.36 3.10 11.87
CA ASP A 394 -14.78 2.70 11.82
C ASP A 394 -15.64 3.79 11.18
N GLY A 395 -15.34 5.07 11.42
CA GLY A 395 -15.99 6.20 10.74
C GLY A 395 -15.66 6.29 9.24
N VAL A 396 -14.46 5.89 8.80
CA VAL A 396 -14.12 5.76 7.37
C VAL A 396 -14.91 4.61 6.75
N ARG A 397 -14.89 3.42 7.36
CA ARG A 397 -15.66 2.25 6.92
C ARG A 397 -17.14 2.58 6.79
N ALA A 398 -17.72 3.23 7.80
CA ALA A 398 -19.12 3.62 7.80
C ALA A 398 -19.46 4.58 6.64
N ARG A 399 -18.56 5.52 6.29
CA ARG A 399 -18.75 6.43 5.15
C ARG A 399 -18.67 5.71 3.81
N VAL A 400 -17.70 4.81 3.62
CA VAL A 400 -17.58 3.97 2.40
C VAL A 400 -18.85 3.14 2.23
N VAL A 401 -19.27 2.43 3.27
CA VAL A 401 -20.49 1.61 3.27
C VAL A 401 -21.74 2.46 3.01
N ALA A 402 -21.87 3.63 3.65
CA ALA A 402 -22.99 4.53 3.41
C ALA A 402 -23.06 4.99 1.94
N GLY A 403 -21.91 5.16 1.29
CA GLY A 403 -21.81 5.47 -0.14
C GLY A 403 -22.50 4.43 -1.03
N VAL A 404 -22.48 3.15 -0.65
CA VAL A 404 -23.05 2.04 -1.44
C VAL A 404 -24.37 1.48 -0.91
N ARG A 405 -24.99 2.10 0.10
CA ARG A 405 -26.32 1.64 0.56
C ARG A 405 -27.44 1.80 -0.48
N GLY A 406 -27.28 2.73 -1.42
CA GLY A 406 -28.21 2.94 -2.52
C GLY A 406 -27.72 2.32 -3.83
N CYS A 407 -28.59 2.31 -4.85
CA CYS A 407 -28.23 1.81 -6.18
C CYS A 407 -26.96 2.50 -6.72
N ALA A 408 -25.98 1.69 -7.10
CA ALA A 408 -24.69 2.16 -7.62
C ALA A 408 -24.49 1.86 -9.11
N CYS A 409 -25.49 1.28 -9.77
CA CYS A 409 -25.40 0.82 -11.16
C CYS A 409 -24.94 1.89 -12.14
N VAL A 410 -25.36 3.15 -11.98
CA VAL A 410 -24.96 4.25 -12.89
C VAL A 410 -23.60 4.87 -12.59
N ARG A 411 -23.08 4.72 -11.38
CA ARG A 411 -21.86 5.40 -10.91
C ARG A 411 -20.64 4.49 -10.79
N ALA A 412 -20.85 3.19 -10.57
CA ALA A 412 -19.80 2.23 -10.37
C ALA A 412 -19.68 1.28 -11.57
N VAL A 413 -18.44 1.10 -12.03
CA VAL A 413 -18.08 0.04 -12.99
C VAL A 413 -17.72 -1.26 -12.27
N GLY A 414 -17.30 -1.15 -11.01
CA GLY A 414 -17.06 -2.26 -10.10
C GLY A 414 -16.69 -1.77 -8.71
N MET A 415 -16.54 -2.69 -7.76
CA MET A 415 -16.27 -2.43 -6.34
C MET A 415 -15.22 -3.41 -5.80
N ARG A 416 -14.59 -3.05 -4.68
CA ARG A 416 -13.54 -3.84 -4.02
C ARG A 416 -13.74 -3.94 -2.51
N GLY A 417 -13.37 -5.08 -1.92
CA GLY A 417 -13.31 -5.29 -0.48
C GLY A 417 -14.64 -5.05 0.23
N ILE A 418 -14.61 -4.26 1.30
CA ILE A 418 -15.78 -3.97 2.14
C ILE A 418 -16.95 -3.32 1.37
N GLU A 419 -16.65 -2.58 0.30
CA GLU A 419 -17.68 -1.98 -0.55
C GLU A 419 -18.47 -3.05 -1.30
N THR A 420 -17.76 -4.06 -1.85
CA THR A 420 -18.36 -5.23 -2.48
C THR A 420 -19.29 -5.96 -1.51
N ASP A 421 -18.77 -6.29 -0.32
CA ASP A 421 -19.53 -7.05 0.69
C ASP A 421 -20.79 -6.29 1.13
N ALA A 422 -20.65 -4.98 1.38
CA ALA A 422 -21.76 -4.14 1.79
C ALA A 422 -22.82 -3.98 0.70
N TYR A 423 -22.42 -3.82 -0.57
CA TYR A 423 -23.37 -3.66 -1.66
C TYR A 423 -24.09 -4.97 -2.00
N VAL A 424 -23.37 -6.10 -1.98
CA VAL A 424 -23.96 -7.43 -2.15
C VAL A 424 -24.98 -7.71 -1.06
N ALA A 425 -24.63 -7.51 0.21
CA ALA A 425 -25.53 -7.80 1.33
C ALA A 425 -26.68 -6.79 1.49
N GLY A 426 -26.45 -5.52 1.13
CA GLY A 426 -27.38 -4.42 1.43
C GLY A 426 -28.29 -4.01 0.28
N HIS A 427 -27.97 -4.34 -0.97
CA HIS A 427 -28.71 -3.86 -2.14
C HIS A 427 -28.98 -4.91 -3.21
N LEU A 428 -28.02 -5.79 -3.48
CA LEU A 428 -28.17 -6.77 -4.55
C LEU A 428 -29.02 -7.96 -4.11
N VAL A 429 -29.70 -8.57 -5.08
CA VAL A 429 -30.46 -9.82 -4.91
C VAL A 429 -29.83 -10.92 -5.75
N ASP A 430 -30.18 -12.17 -5.45
CA ASP A 430 -29.83 -13.30 -6.33
C ASP A 430 -30.37 -13.05 -7.74
N ALA A 431 -29.54 -13.30 -8.75
CA ALA A 431 -29.93 -13.10 -10.13
C ALA A 431 -30.91 -14.18 -10.60
N ASP A 432 -31.64 -13.86 -11.68
CA ASP A 432 -32.46 -14.83 -12.41
C ASP A 432 -31.64 -16.11 -12.73
N PRO A 433 -32.20 -17.32 -12.55
CA PRO A 433 -31.53 -18.58 -12.90
C PRO A 433 -30.95 -18.61 -14.33
N GLU A 434 -31.58 -17.95 -15.29
CA GLU A 434 -31.05 -17.81 -16.66
C GLU A 434 -29.72 -17.04 -16.69
N LEU A 435 -29.58 -15.98 -15.89
CA LEU A 435 -28.32 -15.23 -15.76
C LEU A 435 -27.26 -16.04 -15.01
N VAL A 436 -27.66 -16.76 -13.96
CA VAL A 436 -26.75 -17.60 -13.17
C VAL A 436 -26.17 -18.73 -14.04
N ALA A 437 -26.97 -19.33 -14.92
CA ALA A 437 -26.50 -20.38 -15.84
C ALA A 437 -25.44 -19.89 -16.85
N LEU A 438 -25.39 -18.58 -17.11
CA LEU A 438 -24.41 -17.93 -17.98
C LEU A 438 -23.12 -17.53 -17.25
N ALA A 439 -23.06 -17.67 -15.93
CA ALA A 439 -21.84 -17.44 -15.17
C ALA A 439 -20.71 -18.35 -15.68
N PRO A 440 -19.50 -17.80 -15.89
CA PRO A 440 -18.34 -18.64 -16.21
C PRO A 440 -17.94 -19.45 -14.99
N THR A 441 -17.19 -20.53 -15.20
CA THR A 441 -16.52 -21.28 -14.13
C THR A 441 -15.04 -20.94 -14.17
N LEU A 442 -14.50 -20.41 -13.07
CA LEU A 442 -13.09 -20.07 -12.96
C LEU A 442 -12.42 -20.96 -11.90
N PRO A 443 -11.34 -21.70 -12.22
CA PRO A 443 -10.70 -22.62 -11.27
C PRO A 443 -10.15 -21.94 -10.00
N SER A 444 -9.76 -20.67 -10.11
CA SER A 444 -9.10 -19.89 -9.06
C SER A 444 -10.04 -19.01 -8.24
N ALA A 445 -11.34 -19.02 -8.53
CA ALA A 445 -12.29 -18.09 -7.93
C ALA A 445 -13.68 -18.72 -7.74
N THR A 446 -14.30 -18.36 -6.61
CA THR A 446 -15.73 -18.56 -6.42
C THR A 446 -16.47 -17.37 -7.03
N LEU A 447 -17.45 -17.67 -7.88
CA LEU A 447 -18.25 -16.69 -8.58
C LEU A 447 -19.70 -16.74 -8.11
N ALA A 448 -20.31 -15.58 -7.94
CA ALA A 448 -21.75 -15.46 -7.72
C ALA A 448 -22.31 -14.34 -8.59
N VAL A 449 -23.43 -14.61 -9.26
CA VAL A 449 -24.11 -13.62 -10.09
C VAL A 449 -25.28 -13.05 -9.31
N HIS A 450 -25.30 -11.73 -9.23
CA HIS A 450 -26.33 -10.95 -8.56
C HIS A 450 -26.98 -9.99 -9.54
N GLN A 451 -28.11 -9.43 -9.13
CA GLN A 451 -28.83 -8.45 -9.93
C GLN A 451 -29.26 -7.27 -9.07
N CYS A 452 -29.21 -6.07 -9.66
CA CYS A 452 -29.81 -4.90 -9.02
C CYS A 452 -31.34 -4.98 -9.15
N PRO A 453 -32.11 -4.95 -8.04
CA PRO A 453 -33.56 -5.07 -8.10
C PRO A 453 -34.22 -3.88 -8.83
N LEU A 454 -33.59 -2.72 -8.86
CA LEU A 454 -34.13 -1.50 -9.47
C LEU A 454 -33.83 -1.43 -10.98
N SER A 455 -32.58 -1.63 -11.38
CA SER A 455 -32.15 -1.46 -12.78
C SER A 455 -32.01 -2.77 -13.56
N GLN A 456 -32.22 -3.91 -12.89
CA GLN A 456 -32.01 -5.25 -13.45
C GLN A 456 -30.59 -5.48 -13.99
N THR A 457 -29.63 -4.64 -13.59
CA THR A 457 -28.23 -4.74 -14.03
C THR A 457 -27.56 -5.95 -13.39
N PRO A 458 -26.93 -6.83 -14.17
CA PRO A 458 -26.22 -7.99 -13.66
C PRO A 458 -24.87 -7.60 -13.05
N TRP A 459 -24.49 -8.26 -11.97
CA TRP A 459 -23.24 -8.06 -11.26
C TRP A 459 -22.57 -9.40 -11.01
N LEU A 460 -21.27 -9.48 -11.26
CA LEU A 460 -20.45 -10.66 -10.98
C LEU A 460 -19.63 -10.41 -9.73
N SER A 461 -19.93 -11.12 -8.64
CA SER A 461 -19.08 -11.17 -7.45
C SER A 461 -18.01 -12.24 -7.64
N VAL A 462 -16.76 -11.88 -7.36
CA VAL A 462 -15.59 -12.74 -7.48
C VAL A 462 -14.87 -12.78 -6.15
N ARG A 463 -14.69 -13.99 -5.61
CA ARG A 463 -13.90 -14.24 -4.40
C ARG A 463 -12.82 -15.26 -4.71
N SER A 464 -11.56 -14.85 -4.56
CA SER A 464 -10.41 -15.76 -4.64
C SER A 464 -9.72 -15.84 -3.28
N PRO A 465 -9.15 -16.99 -2.89
CA PRO A 465 -8.47 -17.15 -1.61
C PRO A 465 -7.41 -16.09 -1.35
N ASP A 466 -6.73 -15.65 -2.40
CA ASP A 466 -5.60 -14.72 -2.37
C ASP A 466 -5.92 -13.29 -2.85
N ARG A 467 -7.21 -12.92 -2.98
CA ARG A 467 -7.63 -11.58 -3.41
C ARG A 467 -8.80 -11.02 -2.61
N GLU A 468 -8.91 -9.69 -2.56
CA GLU A 468 -10.07 -9.03 -1.99
C GLU A 468 -11.36 -9.42 -2.75
N ALA A 469 -12.53 -9.26 -2.11
CA ALA A 469 -13.79 -9.47 -2.79
C ALA A 469 -13.99 -8.42 -3.88
N LEU A 470 -14.21 -8.87 -5.12
CA LEU A 470 -14.39 -8.00 -6.27
C LEU A 470 -15.84 -8.10 -6.77
N LEU A 471 -16.33 -7.00 -7.32
CA LEU A 471 -17.65 -6.95 -7.93
C LEU A 471 -17.58 -6.22 -9.27
N PHE A 472 -18.06 -6.85 -10.34
CA PHE A 472 -18.01 -6.27 -11.68
C PHE A 472 -19.41 -6.08 -12.25
N ARG A 473 -19.66 -4.88 -12.77
CA ARG A 473 -20.91 -4.58 -13.46
C ARG A 473 -20.92 -5.26 -14.83
N GLY A 474 -21.97 -6.00 -15.13
CA GLY A 474 -22.22 -6.56 -16.47
C GLY A 474 -23.13 -5.67 -17.31
N THR A 475 -23.25 -6.02 -18.58
CA THR A 475 -24.20 -5.42 -19.52
C THR A 475 -25.27 -6.46 -19.85
N LEU A 476 -26.55 -6.09 -19.75
CA LEU A 476 -27.65 -6.97 -20.11
C LEU A 476 -28.22 -6.57 -21.46
N ALA A 477 -28.02 -7.41 -22.47
CA ALA A 477 -28.71 -7.32 -23.75
C ALA A 477 -29.56 -8.57 -23.97
N ARG A 478 -30.70 -8.41 -24.64
CA ARG A 478 -31.57 -9.51 -25.06
C ARG A 478 -31.66 -9.52 -26.58
N VAL A 479 -31.47 -10.68 -27.19
CA VAL A 479 -31.56 -10.90 -28.64
C VAL A 479 -32.90 -11.58 -28.94
N PRO A 480 -33.59 -11.22 -30.03
CA PRO A 480 -34.78 -11.95 -30.48
C PRO A 480 -34.46 -13.43 -30.68
N ASP A 481 -35.43 -14.28 -30.37
CA ASP A 481 -35.31 -15.73 -30.59
C ASP A 481 -35.14 -15.99 -32.10
N PRO A 482 -34.10 -16.70 -32.55
CA PRO A 482 -34.00 -17.08 -33.95
C PRO A 482 -35.15 -18.01 -34.37
N SER A 483 -35.86 -18.62 -33.41
CA SER A 483 -37.02 -19.49 -33.66
C SER A 483 -38.37 -18.78 -33.69
N SER A 484 -38.44 -17.49 -33.32
CA SER A 484 -39.64 -16.70 -33.57
C SER A 484 -39.62 -16.25 -35.03
N GLU A 485 -40.40 -16.91 -35.88
CA GLU A 485 -40.74 -16.36 -37.20
C GLU A 485 -41.22 -14.91 -37.01
N PRO A 486 -40.76 -13.95 -37.84
CA PRO A 486 -41.30 -12.61 -37.78
C PRO A 486 -42.80 -12.70 -38.04
N GLU A 487 -43.62 -12.39 -37.04
CA GLU A 487 -45.05 -12.18 -37.26
C GLU A 487 -45.17 -11.16 -38.39
N PRO A 488 -45.86 -11.48 -39.51
CA PRO A 488 -46.09 -10.52 -40.56
C PRO A 488 -46.97 -9.41 -39.99
N GLY A 489 -46.33 -8.32 -39.54
CA GLY A 489 -46.98 -7.12 -39.06
C GLY A 489 -47.85 -6.55 -40.17
N GLY A 490 -49.16 -6.70 -40.01
CA GLY A 490 -50.16 -5.99 -40.80
C GLY A 490 -50.03 -4.50 -40.53
N TYR A 491 -49.88 -3.71 -41.60
CA TYR A 491 -50.10 -2.28 -41.55
C TYR A 491 -51.58 -2.02 -41.24
N LEU A 492 -51.85 -1.25 -40.18
CA LEU A 492 -53.06 -0.46 -40.02
C LEU A 492 -52.69 1.02 -40.00
#